data_AF-A0A0R3M9R2-F1
#
_entry.id   AF-A0A0R3M9R2-F1
#
_cell.length_a   1.000
_cell.length_b   1.000
_cell.length_c   1.000
_cell.angle_alpha   90.00
_cell.angle_beta   90.00
_cell.angle_gamma   90.00
#
_symmetry.space_group_name_H-M   'P 1'
#
loop_
_entity.id
_entity.type
_entity.pdbx_description
1 polymer ?
#
loop_
_entity_poly.entity_id
_entity_poly.type
_entity_poly.pdbx_seq_one_letter_code
_entity_poly.pdbx_strand_id
1 'polypeptide(L)'
;MIAGQDVSTVTSPLPRGVRRALDAMRANIGHAWRLTELAATAGVSGRTLQRQFLTFVGKTPRTVLREIGLECARRDLLQGTPGVKIMDVALRCGFPHFGRFSIAYRRRYGETPSQTLKRQEILTDALGATPSLYVPARDRPAVAFGPIEAAAENLAVAADIADDLVTALTRAGIAVATRSVAARYHLGGAIRGSGAQMHLTIRLIDTETGGQLWAHRADGVLRDDTTTTEHLAARIAAALQPCLRLAEIDRALRKPATGLGAQDLALRAMPGVLSLDAIGNARALELLERAMDQEPNHPLATALAAWAHVQRVVYHFTHAPQQERARSLELAHRARGLGADATVLAILGNALSLLNAFDTADLVTRKALAMDGGSAWAWSRGGWIDVYKGDPQSAIERFKIALDLAPHDPLAFNSMVGIGCALFIAGQYAEGAQWQERALAEHPSASWVHRTLCPAYVLAGQAPQASRSLGALRQHYPDLTVSEVQRGMPPLPPSQCELVVGALQEAGLPA
;
A
#
# COMPACT_ATOMS: atom_id res chain seq x y z
N MET A 1 16.93 7.20 37.54
CA MET A 1 16.52 6.44 38.74
C MET A 1 15.01 6.21 38.64
N ILE A 2 14.64 4.98 38.24
CA ILE A 2 13.38 4.20 38.45
C ILE A 2 12.09 5.03 38.74
N ALA A 3 10.99 4.98 37.98
CA ALA A 3 10.31 3.83 37.39
C ALA A 3 9.60 4.18 36.07
N GLY A 4 9.91 3.45 35.00
CA GLY A 4 8.99 3.28 33.87
C GLY A 4 7.93 2.25 34.26
N GLN A 5 6.67 2.63 34.25
CA GLN A 5 5.59 1.66 34.18
C GLN A 5 5.24 1.45 32.71
N ASP A 6 5.63 0.26 32.25
CA ASP A 6 5.03 -0.48 31.15
C ASP A 6 3.52 -0.21 31.04
N VAL A 7 3.10 0.49 29.97
CA VAL A 7 1.74 0.32 29.42
C VAL A 7 1.84 -0.77 28.36
N SER A 8 2.26 -1.94 28.80
CA SER A 8 1.86 -3.19 28.18
C SER A 8 0.35 -3.29 28.37
N THR A 9 -0.44 -3.02 27.33
CA THR A 9 -1.86 -3.34 27.33
C THR A 9 -2.01 -4.86 27.41
N VAL A 10 -1.97 -5.38 28.64
CA VAL A 10 -2.40 -6.74 28.96
C VAL A 10 -3.86 -6.82 28.55
N THR A 11 -4.11 -7.38 27.37
CA THR A 11 -5.44 -7.62 26.86
C THR A 11 -6.08 -8.65 27.79
N SER A 12 -6.81 -8.18 28.81
CA SER A 12 -7.54 -9.08 29.71
C SER A 12 -8.41 -10.01 28.85
N PRO A 13 -8.34 -11.34 29.03
CA PRO A 13 -9.04 -12.27 28.17
C PRO A 13 -10.54 -11.98 28.19
N LEU A 14 -11.12 -11.79 27.01
CA LEU A 14 -12.54 -11.44 26.87
C LEU A 14 -13.41 -12.46 27.63
N PRO A 15 -14.42 -12.00 28.41
CA PRO A 15 -15.37 -12.88 29.05
C PRO A 15 -16.02 -13.84 28.06
N ARG A 16 -16.24 -15.10 28.46
CA ARG A 16 -16.82 -16.13 27.59
C ARG A 16 -18.13 -15.67 26.92
N GLY A 17 -18.99 -14.96 27.64
CA GLY A 17 -20.24 -14.42 27.09
C GLY A 17 -20.02 -13.38 26.00
N VAL A 18 -19.07 -12.45 26.17
CA VAL A 18 -18.70 -11.47 25.15
C VAL A 18 -18.13 -12.16 23.91
N ARG A 19 -17.23 -13.14 24.11
CA ARG A 19 -16.66 -13.93 23.00
C ARG A 19 -17.73 -14.67 22.21
N ARG A 20 -18.62 -15.40 22.86
CA ARG A 20 -19.75 -16.10 22.21
C ARG A 20 -20.65 -15.15 21.43
N ALA A 21 -20.94 -13.98 21.99
CA ALA A 21 -21.72 -12.96 21.26
C ALA A 21 -20.97 -12.47 20.01
N LEU A 22 -19.68 -12.16 20.12
CA LEU A 22 -18.86 -11.73 18.97
C LEU A 22 -18.76 -12.82 17.90
N ASP A 23 -18.55 -14.07 18.28
CA ASP A 23 -18.49 -15.21 17.37
C ASP A 23 -19.82 -15.38 16.62
N ALA A 24 -20.95 -15.28 17.33
CA ALA A 24 -22.27 -15.34 16.73
C ALA A 24 -22.55 -14.17 15.76
N MET A 25 -22.16 -12.95 16.14
CA MET A 25 -22.26 -11.77 15.27
C MET A 25 -21.47 -11.95 13.97
N ARG A 26 -20.27 -12.54 14.04
CA ARG A 26 -19.39 -12.78 12.89
C ARG A 26 -19.83 -13.97 12.04
N ALA A 27 -20.43 -15.00 12.65
CA ALA A 27 -20.93 -16.17 11.94
C ALA A 27 -22.19 -15.86 11.11
N ASN A 28 -23.03 -14.94 11.58
CA ASN A 28 -24.29 -14.57 10.91
C ASN A 28 -24.35 -13.06 10.63
N ILE A 29 -23.45 -12.61 9.76
CA ILE A 29 -23.44 -11.22 9.28
C ILE A 29 -24.73 -10.97 8.48
N GLY A 30 -25.43 -9.88 8.79
CA GLY A 30 -26.72 -9.55 8.16
C GLY A 30 -27.96 -9.94 8.97
N HIS A 31 -27.81 -10.84 9.95
CA HIS A 31 -28.92 -11.16 10.85
C HIS A 31 -29.33 -9.94 11.67
N ALA A 32 -30.64 -9.72 11.82
CA ALA A 32 -31.21 -8.60 12.55
C ALA A 32 -31.17 -8.83 14.07
N TRP A 33 -29.96 -9.04 14.61
CA TRP A 33 -29.69 -9.37 16.00
C TRP A 33 -30.38 -8.42 16.98
N ARG A 34 -31.25 -8.97 17.83
CA ARG A 34 -31.80 -8.24 18.99
C ARG A 34 -30.87 -8.38 20.18
N LEU A 35 -30.85 -7.38 21.07
CA LEU A 35 -30.01 -7.45 22.27
C LEU A 35 -30.36 -8.66 23.15
N THR A 36 -31.63 -9.01 23.25
CA THR A 36 -32.13 -10.16 24.01
C THR A 36 -31.59 -11.49 23.48
N GLU A 37 -31.51 -11.62 22.16
CA GLU A 37 -31.01 -12.81 21.47
C GLU A 37 -29.49 -12.98 21.63
N LEU A 38 -28.74 -11.88 21.50
CA LEU A 38 -27.31 -11.88 21.78
C LEU A 38 -27.02 -12.19 23.25
N ALA A 39 -27.83 -11.67 24.17
CA ALA A 39 -27.72 -11.94 25.60
C ALA A 39 -27.97 -13.43 25.91
N ALA A 40 -28.98 -14.03 25.29
CA ALA A 40 -29.23 -15.46 25.37
C ALA A 40 -28.05 -16.29 24.84
N THR A 41 -27.49 -15.90 23.68
CA THR A 41 -26.30 -16.56 23.09
C THR A 41 -25.07 -16.44 23.99
N ALA A 42 -24.93 -15.31 24.69
CA ALA A 42 -23.86 -15.06 25.65
C ALA A 42 -24.08 -15.75 27.01
N GLY A 43 -25.28 -16.28 27.28
CA GLY A 43 -25.65 -16.87 28.57
C GLY A 43 -25.76 -15.85 29.72
N VAL A 44 -26.06 -14.59 29.43
CA VAL A 44 -26.16 -13.50 30.42
C VAL A 44 -27.39 -12.62 30.16
N SER A 45 -27.75 -11.74 31.10
CA SER A 45 -28.80 -10.74 30.86
C SER A 45 -28.33 -9.64 29.90
N GLY A 46 -29.27 -8.99 29.19
CA GLY A 46 -28.94 -7.91 28.25
C GLY A 46 -28.16 -6.74 28.88
N ARG A 47 -28.49 -6.40 30.14
CA ARG A 47 -27.78 -5.35 30.91
C ARG A 47 -26.34 -5.78 31.23
N THR A 48 -26.16 -7.04 31.62
CA THR A 48 -24.82 -7.60 31.87
C THR A 48 -24.01 -7.64 30.58
N LEU A 49 -24.61 -8.06 29.45
CA LEU A 49 -23.93 -8.08 28.16
C LEU A 49 -23.50 -6.68 27.72
N GLN A 50 -24.39 -5.68 27.78
CA GLN A 50 -24.03 -4.29 27.45
C GLN A 50 -22.91 -3.75 28.33
N ARG A 51 -22.99 -3.98 29.65
CA ARG A 51 -21.93 -3.58 30.57
C ARG A 51 -20.61 -4.25 30.23
N GLN A 52 -20.60 -5.56 29.98
CA GLN A 52 -19.40 -6.29 29.60
C GLN A 52 -18.83 -5.82 28.26
N PHE A 53 -19.66 -5.53 27.26
CA PHE A 53 -19.20 -4.95 25.99
C PHE A 53 -18.56 -3.57 26.19
N LEU A 54 -19.17 -2.69 26.99
CA LEU A 54 -18.58 -1.39 27.30
C LEU A 54 -17.27 -1.53 28.08
N THR A 55 -17.20 -2.43 29.06
CA THR A 55 -16.00 -2.63 29.90
C THR A 55 -14.84 -3.29 29.13
N PHE A 56 -15.10 -4.30 28.32
CA PHE A 56 -14.05 -5.13 27.71
C PHE A 56 -13.79 -4.84 26.22
N VAL A 57 -14.77 -4.24 25.51
CA VAL A 57 -14.65 -3.89 24.08
C VAL A 57 -14.67 -2.37 23.87
N GLY A 58 -15.08 -1.59 24.88
CA GLY A 58 -15.17 -0.13 24.81
C GLY A 58 -16.38 0.40 24.02
N LYS A 59 -17.27 -0.49 23.53
CA LYS A 59 -18.38 -0.14 22.63
C LYS A 59 -19.63 -0.94 22.97
N THR A 60 -20.81 -0.44 22.61
CA THR A 60 -22.06 -1.19 22.78
C THR A 60 -22.18 -2.32 21.76
N PRO A 61 -22.93 -3.42 22.04
CA PRO A 61 -23.14 -4.50 21.08
C PRO A 61 -23.68 -4.02 19.71
N ARG A 62 -24.56 -3.01 19.71
CA ARG A 62 -25.11 -2.41 18.48
C ARG A 62 -24.05 -1.69 17.65
N THR A 63 -23.10 -1.02 18.31
CA THR A 63 -21.99 -0.33 17.62
C THR A 63 -21.06 -1.36 16.98
N VAL A 64 -20.73 -2.42 17.73
CA VAL A 64 -19.91 -3.53 17.23
C VAL A 64 -20.57 -4.23 16.03
N LEU A 65 -21.87 -4.52 16.10
CA LEU A 65 -22.63 -5.07 14.97
C LEU A 65 -22.54 -4.19 13.72
N ARG A 66 -22.69 -2.86 13.88
CA ARG A 66 -22.58 -1.91 12.77
C ARG A 66 -21.18 -1.90 12.19
N GLU A 67 -20.15 -2.02 13.02
CA GLU A 67 -18.76 -2.08 12.59
C GLU A 67 -18.44 -3.37 11.82
N ILE A 68 -18.87 -4.52 12.34
CA ILE A 68 -18.78 -5.81 11.64
C ILE A 68 -19.49 -5.75 10.29
N GLY A 69 -20.69 -5.16 10.24
CA GLY A 69 -21.43 -4.97 9.00
C GLY A 69 -20.68 -4.08 8.01
N LEU A 70 -20.10 -2.95 8.45
CA LEU A 70 -19.31 -2.08 7.58
C LEU A 70 -18.04 -2.76 7.07
N GLU A 71 -17.35 -3.55 7.91
CA GLU A 71 -16.18 -4.34 7.52
C GLU A 71 -16.55 -5.40 6.48
N CYS A 72 -17.65 -6.11 6.69
CA CYS A 72 -18.19 -7.05 5.73
C CYS A 72 -18.50 -6.35 4.39
N ALA A 73 -19.21 -5.23 4.43
CA ALA A 73 -19.56 -4.49 3.22
C ALA A 73 -18.31 -3.97 2.50
N ARG A 74 -17.30 -3.51 3.25
CA ARG A 74 -16.03 -3.07 2.67
C ARG A 74 -15.34 -4.23 1.97
N ARG A 75 -15.20 -5.37 2.63
CA ARG A 75 -14.61 -6.58 2.04
C ARG A 75 -15.36 -6.98 0.77
N ASP A 76 -16.69 -7.09 0.83
CA ASP A 76 -17.51 -7.53 -0.29
C ASP A 76 -17.45 -6.56 -1.48
N LEU A 77 -17.35 -5.25 -1.23
CA LEU A 77 -17.16 -4.25 -2.30
C LEU A 77 -15.75 -4.29 -2.88
N LEU A 78 -14.72 -4.50 -2.05
CA LEU A 78 -13.33 -4.65 -2.48
C LEU A 78 -13.07 -5.98 -3.22
N GLN A 79 -13.91 -6.99 -3.00
CA GLN A 79 -13.87 -8.29 -3.67
C GLN A 79 -14.92 -8.39 -4.79
N GLY A 80 -15.72 -7.35 -5.01
CA GLY A 80 -16.90 -7.41 -5.86
C GLY A 80 -16.55 -7.66 -7.32
N THR A 81 -17.31 -8.53 -7.98
CA THR A 81 -17.27 -8.75 -9.42
C THR A 81 -18.07 -7.70 -10.18
N PRO A 82 -17.88 -7.59 -11.51
CA PRO A 82 -18.71 -6.73 -12.36
C PRO A 82 -20.21 -6.99 -12.13
N GLY A 83 -20.97 -5.93 -11.83
CA GLY A 83 -22.42 -6.01 -11.63
C GLY A 83 -22.90 -6.18 -10.18
N VAL A 84 -22.00 -6.22 -9.19
CA VAL A 84 -22.39 -6.20 -7.77
C VAL A 84 -23.22 -4.95 -7.45
N LYS A 85 -24.45 -5.14 -6.94
CA LYS A 85 -25.30 -4.04 -6.51
C LYS A 85 -25.00 -3.67 -5.06
N ILE A 86 -24.69 -2.40 -4.84
CA ILE A 86 -24.43 -1.83 -3.50
C ILE A 86 -25.60 -2.11 -2.53
N MET A 87 -26.84 -2.11 -3.03
CA MET A 87 -28.03 -2.40 -2.23
C MET A 87 -28.02 -3.83 -1.69
N ASP A 88 -27.62 -4.81 -2.50
CA ASP A 88 -27.56 -6.22 -2.10
C ASP A 88 -26.46 -6.43 -1.06
N VAL A 89 -25.29 -5.80 -1.26
CA VAL A 89 -24.21 -5.82 -0.26
C VAL A 89 -24.68 -5.20 1.06
N ALA A 90 -25.31 -4.02 1.01
CA ALA A 90 -25.82 -3.37 2.22
C ALA A 90 -26.81 -4.27 2.99
N LEU A 91 -27.74 -4.92 2.29
CA LEU A 91 -28.70 -5.86 2.91
C LEU A 91 -27.99 -7.05 3.55
N ARG A 92 -27.09 -7.73 2.82
CA ARG A 92 -26.30 -8.87 3.37
C ARG A 92 -25.46 -8.46 4.58
N CYS A 93 -25.01 -7.22 4.64
CA CYS A 93 -24.20 -6.71 5.73
C CYS A 93 -25.02 -6.11 6.89
N GLY A 94 -26.36 -6.24 6.88
CA GLY A 94 -27.23 -5.83 7.97
C GLY A 94 -27.68 -4.37 7.92
N PHE A 95 -27.65 -3.74 6.75
CA PHE A 95 -28.09 -2.37 6.52
C PHE A 95 -29.36 -2.29 5.67
N PRO A 96 -30.56 -2.24 6.30
CA PRO A 96 -31.82 -2.09 5.58
C PRO A 96 -32.05 -0.68 5.01
N HIS A 97 -31.27 0.32 5.44
CA HIS A 97 -31.41 1.72 5.03
C HIS A 97 -30.15 2.23 4.31
N PHE A 98 -30.22 2.33 2.98
CA PHE A 98 -29.05 2.60 2.11
C PHE A 98 -28.41 3.99 2.30
N GLY A 99 -29.21 5.03 2.59
CA GLY A 99 -28.68 6.36 2.89
C GLY A 99 -27.86 6.37 4.19
N ARG A 100 -28.36 5.72 5.25
CA ARG A 100 -27.64 5.59 6.53
C ARG A 100 -26.39 4.72 6.41
N PHE A 101 -26.44 3.69 5.56
CA PHE A 101 -25.28 2.89 5.21
C PHE A 101 -24.19 3.74 4.54
N SER A 102 -24.54 4.47 3.48
CA SER A 102 -23.59 5.30 2.72
C SER A 102 -22.92 6.35 3.59
N ILE A 103 -23.68 7.03 4.47
CA ILE A 103 -23.13 8.01 5.42
C ILE A 103 -22.19 7.33 6.42
N ALA A 104 -22.58 6.17 6.96
CA ALA A 104 -21.75 5.43 7.92
C ALA A 104 -20.44 4.95 7.27
N TYR A 105 -20.55 4.45 6.05
CA TYR A 105 -19.44 3.95 5.25
C TYR A 105 -18.46 5.08 4.93
N ARG A 106 -18.96 6.23 4.43
CA ARG A 106 -18.13 7.42 4.17
C ARG A 106 -17.47 7.95 5.43
N ARG A 107 -18.18 7.99 6.54
CA ARG A 107 -17.61 8.42 7.83
C ARG A 107 -16.48 7.50 8.29
N ARG A 108 -16.56 6.19 7.98
CA ARG A 108 -15.55 5.21 8.40
C ARG A 108 -14.35 5.12 7.45
N TYR A 109 -14.59 5.18 6.14
CA TYR A 109 -13.58 4.87 5.11
C TYR A 109 -13.17 6.09 4.26
N GLY A 110 -13.76 7.26 4.48
CA GLY A 110 -13.45 8.47 3.71
C GLY A 110 -13.96 8.43 2.26
N GLU A 111 -14.89 7.54 1.95
CA GLU A 111 -15.49 7.42 0.61
C GLU A 111 -16.83 6.70 0.64
N THR A 112 -17.59 6.82 -0.43
CA THR A 112 -18.88 6.14 -0.58
C THR A 112 -18.69 4.70 -1.06
N PRO A 113 -19.70 3.83 -0.84
CA PRO A 113 -19.72 2.48 -1.41
C PRO A 113 -19.55 2.45 -2.94
N SER A 114 -20.14 3.42 -3.65
CA SER A 114 -20.03 3.53 -5.12
C SER A 114 -18.63 3.90 -5.58
N GLN A 115 -17.94 4.80 -4.87
CA GLN A 115 -16.54 5.10 -5.13
C GLN A 115 -15.66 3.86 -4.94
N THR A 116 -15.95 3.04 -3.92
CA THR A 116 -15.21 1.79 -3.70
C THR A 116 -15.41 0.82 -4.86
N LEU A 117 -16.65 0.64 -5.32
CA LEU A 117 -16.94 -0.27 -6.44
C LEU A 117 -16.30 0.21 -7.74
N LYS A 118 -16.44 1.51 -8.06
CA LYS A 118 -15.79 2.13 -9.22
C LYS A 118 -14.27 1.95 -9.19
N ARG A 119 -13.64 2.10 -8.01
CA ARG A 119 -12.22 1.83 -7.87
C ARG A 119 -11.86 0.38 -8.20
N GLN A 120 -12.67 -0.56 -7.71
CA GLN A 120 -12.44 -1.97 -8.00
C GLN A 120 -12.61 -2.29 -9.48
N GLU A 121 -13.56 -1.67 -10.17
CA GLU A 121 -13.69 -1.79 -11.63
C GLU A 121 -12.39 -1.35 -12.33
N ILE A 122 -11.84 -0.17 -11.97
CA ILE A 122 -10.57 0.33 -12.52
C ILE A 122 -9.41 -0.64 -12.25
N LEU A 123 -9.34 -1.18 -11.03
CA LEU A 123 -8.29 -2.12 -10.65
C LEU A 123 -8.43 -3.44 -11.41
N THR A 124 -9.63 -4.00 -11.48
CA THR A 124 -9.95 -5.21 -12.23
C THR A 124 -9.55 -5.06 -13.69
N ASP A 125 -9.92 -3.95 -14.34
CA ASP A 125 -9.56 -3.69 -15.74
C ASP A 125 -8.04 -3.65 -15.94
N ALA A 126 -7.32 -3.02 -15.01
CA ALA A 126 -5.86 -2.96 -15.06
C ALA A 126 -5.20 -4.33 -14.84
N LEU A 127 -5.74 -5.15 -13.93
CA LEU A 127 -5.30 -6.53 -13.74
C LEU A 127 -5.61 -7.40 -14.98
N GLY A 128 -6.68 -7.08 -15.71
CA GLY A 128 -7.16 -7.77 -16.91
C GLY A 128 -6.43 -7.43 -18.22
N ALA A 129 -5.81 -6.25 -18.35
CA ALA A 129 -5.15 -5.78 -19.58
C ALA A 129 -3.91 -6.63 -20.01
N THR A 130 -3.79 -6.95 -21.32
CA THR A 130 -2.77 -7.85 -21.94
C THR A 130 -1.80 -7.09 -22.89
N PRO A 131 -0.59 -7.62 -23.26
CA PRO A 131 0.00 -8.92 -22.90
C PRO A 131 1.40 -8.91 -22.26
N SER A 132 1.72 -10.10 -21.73
CA SER A 132 3.02 -10.59 -21.28
C SER A 132 4.10 -10.39 -22.35
N LEU A 133 5.08 -9.53 -22.06
CA LEU A 133 6.37 -9.58 -22.73
C LEU A 133 7.21 -10.64 -22.02
N TYR A 134 7.71 -11.61 -22.78
CA TYR A 134 8.74 -12.53 -22.29
C TYR A 134 9.94 -11.70 -21.80
N VAL A 135 10.14 -11.65 -20.50
CA VAL A 135 11.36 -11.12 -19.90
C VAL A 135 12.21 -12.30 -19.47
N PRO A 136 13.43 -12.48 -20.02
CA PRO A 136 14.31 -13.58 -19.66
C PRO A 136 14.53 -13.63 -18.14
N ALA A 137 14.33 -14.80 -17.55
CA ALA A 137 14.31 -15.03 -16.10
C ALA A 137 15.70 -15.03 -15.42
N ARG A 138 16.75 -14.46 -16.03
CA ARG A 138 18.13 -14.80 -15.63
C ARG A 138 18.47 -14.48 -14.17
N ASP A 139 17.80 -13.51 -13.53
CA ASP A 139 18.06 -13.16 -12.12
C ASP A 139 16.81 -12.93 -11.25
N ARG A 140 15.62 -13.35 -11.69
CA ARG A 140 14.39 -13.15 -10.90
C ARG A 140 14.17 -14.26 -9.86
N PRO A 141 13.54 -13.94 -8.72
CA PRO A 141 13.11 -14.96 -7.77
C PRO A 141 12.07 -15.88 -8.43
N ALA A 142 12.44 -17.15 -8.60
CA ALA A 142 11.51 -18.18 -9.06
C ALA A 142 10.69 -18.71 -7.87
N VAL A 143 9.39 -18.84 -8.08
CA VAL A 143 8.44 -19.42 -7.14
C VAL A 143 8.01 -20.79 -7.65
N ALA A 144 8.24 -21.84 -6.87
CA ALA A 144 7.65 -23.14 -7.13
C ALA A 144 6.20 -23.15 -6.66
N PHE A 145 5.27 -23.42 -7.57
CA PHE A 145 3.86 -23.58 -7.25
C PHE A 145 3.36 -24.90 -7.81
N GLY A 146 2.76 -25.70 -6.93
CA GLY A 146 2.22 -27.02 -7.24
C GLY A 146 0.70 -27.08 -7.06
N PRO A 147 0.12 -28.28 -7.11
CA PRO A 147 -1.31 -28.47 -6.91
C PRO A 147 -1.76 -27.91 -5.55
N ILE A 148 -2.93 -27.28 -5.52
CA ILE A 148 -3.57 -26.87 -4.28
C ILE A 148 -4.15 -28.12 -3.59
N GLU A 149 -3.79 -28.34 -2.33
CA GLU A 149 -4.30 -29.47 -1.55
C GLU A 149 -5.81 -29.34 -1.32
N ALA A 150 -6.60 -30.31 -1.79
CA ALA A 150 -8.05 -30.29 -1.61
C ALA A 150 -8.63 -31.71 -1.44
N ALA A 151 -9.82 -31.79 -0.83
CA ALA A 151 -10.63 -33.01 -0.84
C ALA A 151 -11.13 -33.31 -2.27
N ALA A 152 -11.49 -34.57 -2.56
CA ALA A 152 -11.86 -35.03 -3.90
C ALA A 152 -12.96 -34.17 -4.56
N GLU A 153 -13.96 -33.76 -3.77
CA GLU A 153 -15.08 -32.89 -4.20
C GLU A 153 -14.66 -31.47 -4.64
N ASN A 154 -13.47 -31.01 -4.25
CA ASN A 154 -12.97 -29.66 -4.52
C ASN A 154 -11.76 -29.65 -5.46
N LEU A 155 -11.36 -30.81 -6.03
CA LEU A 155 -10.16 -30.90 -6.89
C LEU A 155 -10.28 -30.07 -8.17
N ALA A 156 -11.47 -30.00 -8.79
CA ALA A 156 -11.68 -29.20 -10.00
C ALA A 156 -11.47 -27.70 -9.71
N VAL A 157 -12.13 -27.18 -8.67
CA VAL A 157 -11.97 -25.79 -8.22
C VAL A 157 -10.51 -25.48 -7.84
N ALA A 158 -9.83 -26.43 -7.20
CA ALA A 158 -8.42 -26.30 -6.84
C ALA A 158 -7.51 -26.18 -8.08
N ALA A 159 -7.81 -26.91 -9.15
CA ALA A 159 -7.08 -26.85 -10.41
C ALA A 159 -7.30 -25.51 -11.13
N ASP A 160 -8.55 -25.06 -11.25
CA ASP A 160 -8.89 -23.78 -11.89
C ASP A 160 -8.19 -22.60 -11.19
N ILE A 161 -8.25 -22.55 -9.85
CA ILE A 161 -7.56 -21.52 -9.06
C ILE A 161 -6.04 -21.61 -9.24
N ALA A 162 -5.48 -22.81 -9.35
CA ALA A 162 -4.06 -22.98 -9.55
C ALA A 162 -3.62 -22.45 -10.93
N ASP A 163 -4.36 -22.72 -11.98
CA ASP A 163 -4.08 -22.24 -13.34
C ASP A 163 -4.21 -20.70 -13.43
N ASP A 164 -5.24 -20.13 -12.82
CA ASP A 164 -5.41 -18.68 -12.72
C ASP A 164 -4.25 -18.02 -11.96
N LEU A 165 -3.80 -18.64 -10.86
CA LEU A 165 -2.64 -18.17 -10.08
C LEU A 165 -1.34 -18.23 -10.88
N VAL A 166 -1.05 -19.33 -11.57
CA VAL A 166 0.13 -19.43 -12.44
C VAL A 166 0.12 -18.32 -13.48
N THR A 167 -1.04 -18.10 -14.11
CA THR A 167 -1.24 -17.06 -15.12
C THR A 167 -1.01 -15.67 -14.55
N ALA A 168 -1.65 -15.35 -13.41
CA ALA A 168 -1.54 -14.07 -12.73
C ALA A 168 -0.11 -13.77 -12.27
N LEU A 169 0.58 -14.75 -11.69
CA LEU A 169 1.99 -14.61 -11.24
C LEU A 169 2.91 -14.34 -12.43
N THR A 170 2.73 -15.09 -13.53
CA THR A 170 3.52 -14.90 -14.74
C THR A 170 3.29 -13.51 -15.34
N ARG A 171 2.04 -13.02 -15.32
CA ARG A 171 1.70 -11.65 -15.74
C ARG A 171 2.32 -10.59 -14.84
N ALA A 172 2.35 -10.81 -13.52
CA ALA A 172 3.05 -9.95 -12.56
C ALA A 172 4.59 -10.03 -12.67
N GLY A 173 5.12 -10.80 -13.62
CA GLY A 173 6.55 -10.94 -13.87
C GLY A 173 7.27 -11.86 -12.87
N ILE A 174 6.52 -12.63 -12.07
CA ILE A 174 7.05 -13.63 -11.15
C ILE A 174 7.24 -14.93 -11.93
N ALA A 175 8.47 -15.43 -11.97
CA ALA A 175 8.76 -16.70 -12.64
C ALA A 175 8.18 -17.86 -11.83
N VAL A 176 7.31 -18.67 -12.45
CA VAL A 176 6.69 -19.84 -11.81
C VAL A 176 7.32 -21.11 -12.36
N ALA A 177 7.76 -21.99 -11.45
CA ALA A 177 8.27 -23.31 -11.78
C ALA A 177 7.31 -24.39 -11.29
N THR A 178 7.07 -25.41 -12.11
CA THR A 178 6.21 -26.56 -11.77
C THR A 178 6.89 -27.59 -10.85
N ARG A 179 8.19 -27.45 -10.58
CA ARG A 179 8.96 -28.35 -9.69
C ARG A 179 9.72 -27.56 -8.62
N SER A 180 9.65 -28.05 -7.37
CA SER A 180 10.24 -27.41 -6.18
C SER A 180 11.77 -27.42 -6.13
N VAL A 181 12.45 -28.36 -6.79
CA VAL A 181 13.84 -28.73 -6.49
C VAL A 181 14.88 -27.63 -6.83
N ALA A 182 14.49 -26.56 -7.54
CA ALA A 182 15.39 -25.46 -7.90
C ALA A 182 14.85 -24.04 -7.57
N ALA A 183 13.63 -23.92 -7.02
CA ALA A 183 13.03 -22.62 -6.77
C ALA A 183 13.37 -22.09 -5.37
N ARG A 184 13.69 -20.80 -5.25
CA ARG A 184 14.05 -20.16 -3.96
C ARG A 184 12.86 -20.05 -3.01
N TYR A 185 11.66 -19.90 -3.57
CA TYR A 185 10.43 -19.76 -2.81
C TYR A 185 9.43 -20.83 -3.23
N HIS A 186 8.61 -21.25 -2.28
CA HIS A 186 7.49 -22.15 -2.54
C HIS A 186 6.18 -21.46 -2.18
N LEU A 187 5.22 -21.52 -3.10
CA LEU A 187 3.84 -21.15 -2.85
C LEU A 187 3.05 -22.43 -2.53
N GLY A 188 2.54 -22.55 -1.31
CA GLY A 188 1.70 -23.66 -0.88
C GLY A 188 0.23 -23.24 -0.87
N GLY A 189 -0.66 -24.12 -1.31
CA GLY A 189 -2.10 -23.86 -1.33
C GLY A 189 -2.91 -25.00 -0.72
N ALA A 190 -3.96 -24.67 0.03
CA ALA A 190 -4.90 -25.66 0.55
C ALA A 190 -6.34 -25.13 0.57
N ILE A 191 -7.28 -25.96 0.14
CA ILE A 191 -8.73 -25.76 0.30
C ILE A 191 -9.23 -26.71 1.38
N ARG A 192 -10.00 -26.17 2.33
CA ARG A 192 -10.65 -26.91 3.42
C ARG A 192 -12.14 -26.54 3.51
N GLY A 193 -12.96 -27.45 4.01
CA GLY A 193 -14.41 -27.27 4.13
C GLY A 193 -15.18 -27.67 2.86
N SER A 194 -16.50 -27.48 2.90
CA SER A 194 -17.41 -27.81 1.80
C SER A 194 -18.53 -26.76 1.65
N GLY A 195 -19.03 -26.60 0.43
CA GLY A 195 -20.10 -25.64 0.12
C GLY A 195 -19.78 -24.18 0.50
N ALA A 196 -20.69 -23.52 1.20
CA ALA A 196 -20.54 -22.13 1.63
C ALA A 196 -19.46 -21.93 2.72
N GLN A 197 -18.92 -23.00 3.30
CA GLN A 197 -17.86 -22.96 4.33
C GLN A 197 -16.49 -23.34 3.76
N MET A 198 -16.31 -23.27 2.44
CA MET A 198 -15.00 -23.45 1.84
C MET A 198 -14.07 -22.28 2.11
N HIS A 199 -12.82 -22.61 2.42
CA HIS A 199 -11.75 -21.68 2.71
C HIS A 199 -10.50 -22.05 1.93
N LEU A 200 -9.97 -21.11 1.12
CA LEU A 200 -8.67 -21.21 0.48
C LEU A 200 -7.62 -20.57 1.38
N THR A 201 -6.49 -21.26 1.56
CA THR A 201 -5.29 -20.71 2.18
C THR A 201 -4.12 -20.80 1.20
N ILE A 202 -3.42 -19.69 0.98
CA ILE A 202 -2.18 -19.62 0.21
C ILE A 202 -1.05 -19.14 1.12
N ARG A 203 0.16 -19.71 0.99
CA ARG A 203 1.32 -19.40 1.84
C ARG A 203 2.58 -19.27 1.00
N LEU A 204 3.36 -18.20 1.20
CA LEU A 204 4.70 -18.04 0.63
C LEU A 204 5.74 -18.51 1.65
N ILE A 205 6.63 -19.39 1.23
CA ILE A 205 7.63 -20.03 2.08
C ILE A 205 9.02 -19.85 1.45
N ASP A 206 10.00 -19.46 2.26
CA ASP A 206 11.41 -19.51 1.90
C ASP A 206 11.90 -20.97 1.98
N THR A 207 12.37 -21.52 0.86
CA THR A 207 12.80 -22.93 0.80
C THR A 207 14.12 -23.19 1.53
N GLU A 208 14.95 -22.17 1.72
CA GLU A 208 16.24 -22.30 2.40
C GLU A 208 16.05 -22.33 3.92
N THR A 209 15.18 -21.46 4.44
CA THR A 209 14.95 -21.32 5.89
C THR A 209 13.75 -22.12 6.40
N GLY A 210 12.83 -22.53 5.51
CA GLY A 210 11.52 -23.08 5.87
C GLY A 210 10.55 -22.04 6.45
N GLY A 211 10.94 -20.76 6.50
CA GLY A 211 10.15 -19.70 7.10
C GLY A 211 8.94 -19.33 6.24
N GLN A 212 7.77 -19.22 6.87
CA GLN A 212 6.57 -18.69 6.22
C GLN A 212 6.66 -17.16 6.17
N LEU A 213 6.84 -16.61 4.96
CA LEU A 213 7.02 -15.18 4.71
C LEU A 213 5.69 -14.43 4.63
N TRP A 214 4.64 -15.10 4.15
CA TRP A 214 3.32 -14.49 3.96
C TRP A 214 2.24 -15.57 3.88
N ALA A 215 1.00 -15.19 4.19
CA ALA A 215 -0.17 -16.03 3.95
C ALA A 215 -1.41 -15.21 3.62
N HIS A 216 -2.30 -15.82 2.83
CA HIS A 216 -3.61 -15.28 2.49
C HIS A 216 -4.69 -16.32 2.72
N ARG A 217 -5.86 -15.83 3.13
CA ARG A 217 -7.06 -16.63 3.34
C ARG A 217 -8.23 -15.97 2.63
N ALA A 218 -8.93 -16.75 1.82
CA ALA A 218 -10.19 -16.36 1.19
C ALA A 218 -11.31 -17.29 1.67
N ASP A 219 -12.41 -16.71 2.15
CA ASP A 219 -13.56 -17.42 2.70
C ASP A 219 -14.79 -17.21 1.82
N GLY A 220 -15.57 -18.28 1.59
CA GLY A 220 -16.92 -18.18 1.03
C GLY A 220 -16.96 -17.87 -0.48
N VAL A 221 -17.55 -18.79 -1.25
CA VAL A 221 -17.84 -18.67 -2.69
C VAL A 221 -16.60 -18.59 -3.60
N LEU A 222 -15.82 -19.67 -3.57
CA LEU A 222 -14.86 -20.02 -4.63
C LEU A 222 -15.55 -20.82 -5.76
N ARG A 223 -16.87 -20.63 -5.97
CA ARG A 223 -17.66 -21.44 -6.91
C ARG A 223 -18.40 -20.59 -7.93
N ASP A 224 -18.36 -21.11 -9.15
CA ASP A 224 -19.27 -20.88 -10.28
C ASP A 224 -19.11 -19.58 -11.10
N ASP A 225 -18.04 -18.81 -10.91
CA ASP A 225 -17.69 -17.68 -11.80
C ASP A 225 -16.17 -17.59 -12.02
N THR A 226 -15.72 -17.81 -13.25
CA THR A 226 -14.32 -17.72 -13.68
C THR A 226 -13.75 -16.32 -13.44
N THR A 227 -14.59 -15.29 -13.51
CA THR A 227 -14.19 -13.89 -13.25
C THR A 227 -13.75 -13.71 -11.79
N THR A 228 -14.36 -14.45 -10.86
CA THR A 228 -14.05 -14.37 -9.42
C THR A 228 -12.68 -14.99 -9.11
N THR A 229 -12.35 -16.13 -9.74
CA THR A 229 -11.06 -16.82 -9.52
C THR A 229 -9.90 -16.07 -10.15
N GLU A 230 -10.06 -15.54 -11.36
CA GLU A 230 -9.07 -14.71 -12.03
C GLU A 230 -8.72 -13.45 -11.21
N HIS A 231 -9.73 -12.75 -10.67
CA HIS A 231 -9.50 -11.56 -9.83
C HIS A 231 -8.80 -11.90 -8.52
N LEU A 232 -9.19 -13.02 -7.89
CA LEU A 232 -8.51 -13.49 -6.68
C LEU A 232 -7.04 -13.79 -6.97
N ALA A 233 -6.75 -14.50 -8.06
CA ALA A 233 -5.40 -14.83 -8.48
C ALA A 233 -4.55 -13.58 -8.74
N ALA A 234 -5.10 -12.62 -9.48
CA ALA A 234 -4.43 -11.34 -9.76
C ALA A 234 -4.12 -10.55 -8.48
N ARG A 235 -5.04 -10.52 -7.51
CA ARG A 235 -4.81 -9.87 -6.21
C ARG A 235 -3.76 -10.59 -5.36
N ILE A 236 -3.73 -11.93 -5.39
CA ILE A 236 -2.70 -12.71 -4.71
C ILE A 236 -1.33 -12.42 -5.35
N ALA A 237 -1.24 -12.42 -6.68
CA ALA A 237 0.00 -12.11 -7.38
C ALA A 237 0.53 -10.71 -7.03
N ALA A 238 -0.34 -9.71 -7.02
CA ALA A 238 0.00 -8.34 -6.61
C ALA A 238 0.49 -8.28 -5.14
N ALA A 239 -0.16 -9.02 -4.24
CA ALA A 239 0.22 -9.05 -2.82
C ALA A 239 1.57 -9.77 -2.56
N LEU A 240 1.96 -10.72 -3.42
CA LEU A 240 3.24 -11.43 -3.28
C LEU A 240 4.46 -10.60 -3.69
N GLN A 241 4.29 -9.64 -4.58
CA GLN A 241 5.42 -8.89 -5.15
C GLN A 241 6.21 -8.09 -4.08
N PRO A 242 5.58 -7.32 -3.16
CA PRO A 242 6.29 -6.70 -2.04
C PRO A 242 6.99 -7.71 -1.12
N CYS A 243 6.35 -8.86 -0.86
CA CYS A 243 6.91 -9.90 0.00
C CYS A 243 8.18 -10.52 -0.59
N LEU A 244 8.15 -10.86 -1.89
CA LEU A 244 9.31 -11.39 -2.61
C LEU A 244 10.44 -10.36 -2.68
N ARG A 245 10.11 -9.09 -2.93
CA ARG A 245 11.11 -8.01 -2.95
C ARG A 245 11.81 -7.86 -1.60
N LEU A 246 11.08 -7.84 -0.49
CA LEU A 246 11.65 -7.76 0.86
C LEU A 246 12.51 -8.99 1.18
N ALA A 247 12.07 -10.18 0.79
CA ALA A 247 12.83 -11.41 0.98
C ALA A 247 14.15 -11.41 0.18
N GLU A 248 14.13 -10.91 -1.05
CA GLU A 248 15.34 -10.79 -1.88
C GLU A 248 16.28 -9.69 -1.37
N ILE A 249 15.76 -8.57 -0.84
CA ILE A 249 16.57 -7.56 -0.14
C ILE A 249 17.26 -8.17 1.09
N ASP A 250 16.51 -8.87 1.95
CA ASP A 250 17.06 -9.52 3.15
C ASP A 250 18.14 -10.55 2.79
N ARG A 251 17.86 -11.38 1.77
CA ARG A 251 18.84 -12.33 1.24
C ARG A 251 20.09 -11.61 0.74
N ALA A 252 19.94 -10.53 -0.02
CA ALA A 252 21.06 -9.74 -0.50
C ALA A 252 21.87 -9.16 0.66
N LEU A 253 21.22 -8.62 1.71
CA LEU A 253 21.87 -8.07 2.91
C LEU A 253 22.65 -9.12 3.72
N ARG A 254 22.16 -10.36 3.79
CA ARG A 254 22.82 -11.47 4.52
C ARG A 254 24.12 -11.97 3.90
N LYS A 255 24.34 -11.73 2.60
CA LYS A 255 25.58 -12.16 1.93
C LYS A 255 26.82 -11.48 2.55
N PRO A 256 28.02 -12.08 2.49
CA PRO A 256 29.26 -11.36 2.81
C PRO A 256 29.44 -10.13 1.91
N ALA A 257 30.15 -9.10 2.39
CA ALA A 257 30.42 -7.90 1.58
C ALA A 257 31.34 -8.16 0.36
N THR A 258 32.07 -9.28 0.38
CA THR A 258 32.93 -9.75 -0.71
C THR A 258 32.11 -10.59 -1.71
N GLY A 259 32.36 -10.40 -3.00
CA GLY A 259 31.74 -11.21 -4.06
C GLY A 259 30.27 -10.87 -4.39
N LEU A 260 29.80 -9.67 -4.04
CA LEU A 260 28.47 -9.20 -4.43
C LEU A 260 28.44 -8.86 -5.92
N GLY A 261 27.46 -9.42 -6.65
CA GLY A 261 27.15 -9.03 -8.02
C GLY A 261 26.34 -7.73 -8.09
N ALA A 262 26.15 -7.19 -9.29
CA ALA A 262 25.44 -5.93 -9.53
C ALA A 262 24.00 -5.94 -8.99
N GLN A 263 23.28 -7.04 -9.18
CA GLN A 263 21.92 -7.22 -8.66
C GLN A 263 21.89 -7.21 -7.12
N ASP A 264 22.85 -7.86 -6.44
CA ASP A 264 22.93 -7.84 -4.98
C ASP A 264 23.20 -6.44 -4.44
N LEU A 265 24.11 -5.71 -5.09
CA LEU A 265 24.41 -4.32 -4.75
C LEU A 265 23.18 -3.41 -4.94
N ALA A 266 22.45 -3.57 -6.05
CA ALA A 266 21.22 -2.81 -6.31
C ALA A 266 20.12 -3.11 -5.27
N LEU A 267 19.93 -4.38 -4.90
CA LEU A 267 18.95 -4.77 -3.87
C LEU A 267 19.35 -4.25 -2.49
N ARG A 268 20.64 -4.29 -2.12
CA ARG A 268 21.15 -3.72 -0.86
C ARG A 268 21.00 -2.20 -0.79
N ALA A 269 21.09 -1.51 -1.92
CA ALA A 269 20.92 -0.06 -1.99
C ALA A 269 19.46 0.35 -1.78
N MET A 270 18.50 -0.49 -2.17
CA MET A 270 17.08 -0.14 -2.20
C MET A 270 16.55 0.41 -0.87
N PRO A 271 16.77 -0.21 0.31
CA PRO A 271 16.33 0.36 1.59
C PRO A 271 16.78 1.80 1.83
N GLY A 272 18.02 2.15 1.45
CA GLY A 272 18.56 3.50 1.62
C GLY A 272 17.96 4.53 0.65
N VAL A 273 17.49 4.10 -0.52
CA VAL A 273 16.71 4.96 -1.44
C VAL A 273 15.28 5.13 -0.92
N LEU A 274 14.72 4.12 -0.25
CA LEU A 274 13.33 4.11 0.23
C LEU A 274 13.14 4.76 1.59
N SER A 275 14.15 4.79 2.45
CA SER A 275 14.08 5.34 3.81
C SER A 275 13.97 6.87 3.86
N LEU A 276 14.34 7.55 2.75
CA LEU A 276 14.31 8.99 2.61
C LEU A 276 15.12 9.72 3.70
N ASP A 277 16.26 9.14 4.10
CA ASP A 277 17.24 9.78 4.98
C ASP A 277 18.57 10.02 4.26
N ALA A 278 19.31 11.05 4.66
CA ALA A 278 20.50 11.49 3.96
C ALA A 278 21.63 10.45 3.97
N ILE A 279 21.80 9.72 5.08
CA ILE A 279 22.87 8.74 5.27
C ILE A 279 22.59 7.48 4.45
N GLY A 280 21.36 6.97 4.54
CA GLY A 280 20.87 5.84 3.75
C GLY A 280 20.97 6.11 2.26
N ASN A 281 20.55 7.31 1.82
CA ASN A 281 20.63 7.72 0.42
C ASN A 281 22.09 7.78 -0.09
N ALA A 282 23.01 8.37 0.68
CA ALA A 282 24.43 8.41 0.30
C ALA A 282 25.04 7.01 0.16
N ARG A 283 24.81 6.13 1.15
CA ARG A 283 25.27 4.73 1.10
C ARG A 283 24.64 3.95 -0.06
N ALA A 284 23.38 4.23 -0.37
CA ALA A 284 22.72 3.61 -1.52
C ALA A 284 23.41 4.02 -2.83
N LEU A 285 23.75 5.29 -3.02
CA LEU A 285 24.47 5.75 -4.21
C LEU A 285 25.83 5.05 -4.37
N GLU A 286 26.61 4.91 -3.30
CA GLU A 286 27.89 4.16 -3.33
C GLU A 286 27.71 2.71 -3.82
N LEU A 287 26.66 2.03 -3.35
CA LEU A 287 26.34 0.66 -3.77
C LEU A 287 25.89 0.61 -5.24
N LEU A 288 25.08 1.58 -5.66
CA LEU A 288 24.54 1.67 -7.02
C LEU A 288 25.63 2.01 -8.04
N GLU A 289 26.58 2.88 -7.68
CA GLU A 289 27.77 3.17 -8.49
C GLU A 289 28.59 1.90 -8.70
N ARG A 290 28.91 1.17 -7.63
CA ARG A 290 29.61 -0.13 -7.73
C ARG A 290 28.85 -1.15 -8.58
N ALA A 291 27.51 -1.17 -8.50
CA ALA A 291 26.69 -2.04 -9.34
C ALA A 291 26.84 -1.67 -10.83
N MET A 292 26.82 -0.38 -11.14
CA MET A 292 26.99 0.14 -12.50
C MET A 292 28.44 0.03 -13.01
N ASP A 293 29.44 0.00 -12.13
CA ASP A 293 30.83 -0.28 -12.53
C ASP A 293 31.00 -1.75 -12.97
N GLN A 294 30.31 -2.68 -12.30
CA GLN A 294 30.31 -4.09 -12.68
C GLN A 294 29.46 -4.35 -13.94
N GLU A 295 28.25 -3.80 -13.97
CA GLU A 295 27.30 -3.95 -15.06
C GLU A 295 26.75 -2.57 -15.47
N PRO A 296 27.40 -1.89 -16.43
CA PRO A 296 27.01 -0.54 -16.83
C PRO A 296 25.52 -0.44 -17.18
N ASN A 297 24.98 -1.46 -17.85
CA ASN A 297 23.60 -1.47 -18.33
C ASN A 297 22.61 -2.12 -17.34
N HIS A 298 22.92 -2.14 -16.05
CA HIS A 298 22.04 -2.71 -15.02
C HIS A 298 20.79 -1.84 -14.78
N PRO A 299 19.57 -2.29 -15.16
CA PRO A 299 18.38 -1.44 -15.20
C PRO A 299 17.94 -0.93 -13.83
N LEU A 300 17.91 -1.82 -12.83
CA LEU A 300 17.46 -1.48 -11.47
C LEU A 300 18.40 -0.50 -10.79
N ALA A 301 19.71 -0.71 -10.95
CA ALA A 301 20.72 0.18 -10.35
C ALA A 301 20.64 1.58 -10.95
N THR A 302 20.52 1.66 -12.28
CA THR A 302 20.42 2.94 -13.00
C THR A 302 19.16 3.72 -12.58
N ALA A 303 18.00 3.05 -12.49
CA ALA A 303 16.75 3.69 -12.10
C ALA A 303 16.75 4.14 -10.63
N LEU A 304 17.26 3.32 -9.71
CA LEU A 304 17.41 3.69 -8.30
C LEU A 304 18.37 4.87 -8.12
N ALA A 305 19.50 4.89 -8.85
CA ALA A 305 20.45 5.99 -8.79
C ALA A 305 19.86 7.29 -9.32
N ALA A 306 19.12 7.23 -10.43
CA ALA A 306 18.39 8.38 -10.97
C ALA A 306 17.44 8.97 -9.91
N TRP A 307 16.68 8.11 -9.21
CA TRP A 307 15.79 8.56 -8.15
C TRP A 307 16.55 9.12 -6.94
N ALA A 308 17.58 8.42 -6.46
CA ALA A 308 18.37 8.83 -5.31
C ALA A 308 19.02 10.21 -5.50
N HIS A 309 19.53 10.55 -6.69
CA HIS A 309 20.08 11.87 -6.98
C HIS A 309 19.02 12.99 -6.89
N VAL A 310 17.85 12.84 -7.50
CA VAL A 310 16.81 13.89 -7.44
C VAL A 310 16.19 14.00 -6.04
N GLN A 311 16.12 12.90 -5.28
CA GLN A 311 15.72 12.93 -3.87
C GLN A 311 16.61 13.86 -3.04
N ARG A 312 17.93 13.86 -3.26
CA ARG A 312 18.86 14.73 -2.53
C ARG A 312 18.53 16.20 -2.68
N VAL A 313 17.93 16.58 -3.80
CA VAL A 313 17.47 17.94 -4.04
C VAL A 313 16.15 18.23 -3.33
N VAL A 314 15.17 17.34 -3.46
CA VAL A 314 13.82 17.51 -2.86
C VAL A 314 13.89 17.51 -1.33
N TYR A 315 14.75 16.68 -0.75
CA TYR A 315 14.86 16.53 0.70
C TYR A 315 16.00 17.35 1.32
N HIS A 316 16.73 18.15 0.54
CA HIS A 316 17.85 18.99 1.00
C HIS A 316 19.04 18.20 1.58
N PHE A 317 19.44 17.10 0.94
CA PHE A 317 20.61 16.30 1.32
C PHE A 317 21.90 16.74 0.60
N THR A 318 21.87 17.87 -0.11
CA THR A 318 22.96 18.30 -1.00
C THR A 318 23.12 19.81 -1.01
N HIS A 319 24.36 20.25 -1.16
CA HIS A 319 24.72 21.65 -1.43
C HIS A 319 24.93 21.94 -2.92
N ALA A 320 24.82 20.94 -3.80
CA ALA A 320 25.05 21.05 -5.24
C ALA A 320 23.82 20.61 -6.07
N PRO A 321 22.63 21.22 -5.88
CA PRO A 321 21.38 20.71 -6.43
C PRO A 321 21.32 20.68 -7.96
N GLN A 322 22.08 21.54 -8.66
CA GLN A 322 22.17 21.53 -10.12
C GLN A 322 22.91 20.29 -10.63
N GLN A 323 23.99 19.88 -9.96
CA GLN A 323 24.77 18.69 -10.33
C GLN A 323 23.95 17.42 -10.11
N GLU A 324 23.23 17.34 -8.99
CA GLU A 324 22.35 16.22 -8.65
C GLU A 324 21.20 16.08 -9.67
N ARG A 325 20.57 17.19 -10.06
CA ARG A 325 19.55 17.18 -11.14
C ARG A 325 20.13 16.71 -12.46
N ALA A 326 21.30 17.21 -12.86
CA ALA A 326 21.95 16.83 -14.11
C ALA A 326 22.27 15.32 -14.13
N ARG A 327 22.83 14.80 -13.04
CA ARG A 327 23.16 13.37 -12.90
C ARG A 327 21.91 12.49 -12.91
N SER A 328 20.86 12.91 -12.21
CA SER A 328 19.57 12.21 -12.21
C SER A 328 18.97 12.13 -13.61
N LEU A 329 19.00 13.23 -14.38
CA LEU A 329 18.47 13.27 -15.74
C LEU A 329 19.24 12.36 -16.69
N GLU A 330 20.56 12.36 -16.63
CA GLU A 330 21.44 11.46 -17.40
C GLU A 330 21.07 10.00 -17.16
N LEU A 331 20.98 9.59 -15.89
CA LEU A 331 20.65 8.23 -15.49
C LEU A 331 19.22 7.85 -15.88
N ALA A 332 18.25 8.77 -15.73
CA ALA A 332 16.87 8.52 -16.13
C ALA A 332 16.74 8.29 -17.65
N HIS A 333 17.47 9.07 -18.47
CA HIS A 333 17.53 8.87 -19.91
C HIS A 333 18.17 7.53 -20.28
N ARG A 334 19.25 7.15 -19.60
CA ARG A 334 19.88 5.85 -19.77
C ARG A 334 18.93 4.71 -19.43
N ALA A 335 18.32 4.74 -18.25
CA ALA A 335 17.40 3.71 -17.76
C ALA A 335 16.23 3.43 -18.72
N ARG A 336 15.73 4.46 -19.43
CA ARG A 336 14.67 4.31 -20.42
C ARG A 336 15.06 3.38 -21.58
N GLY A 337 16.34 3.31 -21.94
CA GLY A 337 16.86 2.45 -23.00
C GLY A 337 17.14 1.01 -22.57
N LEU A 338 17.11 0.69 -21.27
CA LEU A 338 17.66 -0.56 -20.73
C LEU A 338 16.70 -1.75 -20.69
N GLY A 339 15.51 -1.69 -21.30
CA GLY A 339 14.55 -2.80 -21.29
C GLY A 339 14.12 -3.16 -19.86
N ALA A 340 13.03 -2.55 -19.38
CA ALA A 340 12.70 -2.56 -17.96
C ALA A 340 11.42 -3.35 -17.67
N ASP A 341 11.38 -3.92 -16.46
CA ASP A 341 10.16 -4.48 -15.90
C ASP A 341 9.31 -3.44 -15.17
N ALA A 342 8.13 -3.85 -14.73
CA ALA A 342 7.18 -2.94 -14.10
C ALA A 342 7.77 -2.21 -12.88
N THR A 343 8.58 -2.90 -12.06
CA THR A 343 9.24 -2.30 -10.88
C THR A 343 10.23 -1.23 -11.31
N VAL A 344 11.11 -1.53 -12.27
CA VAL A 344 12.11 -0.57 -12.77
C VAL A 344 11.42 0.63 -13.44
N LEU A 345 10.34 0.41 -14.20
CA LEU A 345 9.55 1.49 -14.80
C LEU A 345 8.85 2.36 -13.76
N ALA A 346 8.32 1.78 -12.68
CA ALA A 346 7.72 2.52 -11.57
C ALA A 346 8.76 3.38 -10.82
N ILE A 347 9.97 2.85 -10.58
CA ILE A 347 11.09 3.58 -9.98
C ILE A 347 11.53 4.72 -10.91
N LEU A 348 11.70 4.45 -12.21
CA LEU A 348 12.07 5.46 -13.19
C LEU A 348 11.02 6.59 -13.27
N GLY A 349 9.73 6.24 -13.19
CA GLY A 349 8.65 7.22 -13.10
C GLY A 349 8.81 8.17 -11.91
N ASN A 350 9.29 7.69 -10.76
CA ASN A 350 9.58 8.54 -9.60
C ASN A 350 10.66 9.57 -9.91
N ALA A 351 11.79 9.14 -10.46
CA ALA A 351 12.86 10.06 -10.87
C ALA A 351 12.35 11.12 -11.87
N LEU A 352 11.69 10.68 -12.95
CA LEU A 352 11.20 11.56 -14.02
C LEU A 352 10.18 12.58 -13.52
N SER A 353 9.27 12.17 -12.64
CA SER A 353 8.25 13.07 -12.10
C SER A 353 8.85 14.19 -11.23
N LEU A 354 9.90 13.90 -10.46
CA LEU A 354 10.60 14.89 -9.64
C LEU A 354 11.53 15.79 -10.48
N LEU A 355 11.93 15.30 -11.67
CA LEU A 355 12.61 16.08 -12.71
C LEU A 355 11.66 16.92 -13.57
N ASN A 356 10.37 17.00 -13.22
CA ASN A 356 9.34 17.73 -13.97
C ASN A 356 9.07 17.18 -15.40
N ALA A 357 9.48 15.94 -15.69
CA ALA A 357 9.27 15.28 -16.98
C ALA A 357 7.95 14.50 -17.01
N PHE A 358 6.83 15.16 -16.71
CA PHE A 358 5.55 14.51 -16.39
C PHE A 358 4.99 13.61 -17.50
N ASP A 359 5.10 14.01 -18.76
CA ASP A 359 4.57 13.21 -19.87
C ASP A 359 5.36 11.92 -20.05
N THR A 360 6.67 11.98 -19.85
CA THR A 360 7.52 10.78 -19.88
C THR A 360 7.30 9.93 -18.64
N ALA A 361 7.14 10.55 -17.47
CA ALA A 361 6.82 9.85 -16.22
C ALA A 361 5.48 9.10 -16.35
N ASP A 362 4.44 9.74 -16.86
CA ASP A 362 3.13 9.13 -17.09
C ASP A 362 3.20 7.99 -18.11
N LEU A 363 3.96 8.16 -19.19
CA LEU A 363 4.17 7.11 -20.20
C LEU A 363 4.82 5.86 -19.57
N VAL A 364 5.90 6.00 -18.81
CA VAL A 364 6.57 4.85 -18.17
C VAL A 364 5.71 4.23 -17.07
N THR A 365 4.95 5.03 -16.33
CA THR A 365 4.00 4.53 -15.33
C THR A 365 2.85 3.74 -15.96
N ARG A 366 2.26 4.24 -17.06
CA ARG A 366 1.24 3.49 -17.81
C ARG A 366 1.81 2.20 -18.40
N LYS A 367 3.04 2.23 -18.89
CA LYS A 367 3.73 1.01 -19.35
C LYS A 367 3.94 0.02 -18.21
N ALA A 368 4.32 0.49 -17.01
CA ALA A 368 4.44 -0.37 -15.82
C ALA A 368 3.11 -1.02 -15.47
N LEU A 369 2.00 -0.26 -15.45
CA LEU A 369 0.66 -0.78 -15.19
C LEU A 369 0.14 -1.73 -16.28
N ALA A 370 0.52 -1.52 -17.54
CA ALA A 370 0.20 -2.44 -18.62
C ALA A 370 0.97 -3.76 -18.52
N MET A 371 2.18 -3.74 -17.94
CA MET A 371 2.96 -4.95 -17.66
C MET A 371 2.47 -5.66 -16.39
N ASP A 372 2.15 -4.88 -15.36
CA ASP A 372 1.70 -5.34 -14.05
C ASP A 372 0.68 -4.36 -13.47
N GLY A 373 -0.60 -4.63 -13.74
CA GLY A 373 -1.71 -3.85 -13.20
C GLY A 373 -1.83 -3.95 -11.67
N GLY A 374 -1.14 -4.90 -11.04
CA GLY A 374 -1.04 -5.07 -9.60
C GLY A 374 0.08 -4.24 -8.95
N SER A 375 0.86 -3.48 -9.73
CA SER A 375 1.99 -2.72 -9.19
C SER A 375 1.52 -1.52 -8.35
N ALA A 376 1.46 -1.70 -7.03
CA ALA A 376 1.11 -0.63 -6.09
C ALA A 376 2.03 0.60 -6.22
N TRP A 377 3.32 0.39 -6.54
CA TRP A 377 4.27 1.48 -6.76
C TRP A 377 3.95 2.28 -8.04
N ALA A 378 3.52 1.63 -9.11
CA ALA A 378 3.10 2.32 -10.33
C ALA A 378 1.80 3.12 -10.12
N TRP A 379 0.83 2.56 -9.39
CA TRP A 379 -0.38 3.29 -8.99
C TRP A 379 -0.07 4.50 -8.14
N SER A 380 0.75 4.35 -7.09
CA SER A 380 1.18 5.45 -6.23
C SER A 380 1.91 6.53 -7.03
N ARG A 381 2.78 6.13 -7.97
CA ARG A 381 3.45 7.07 -8.86
C ARG A 381 2.47 7.83 -9.76
N GLY A 382 1.49 7.15 -10.32
CA GLY A 382 0.42 7.78 -11.09
C GLY A 382 -0.32 8.83 -10.25
N GLY A 383 -0.66 8.50 -9.00
CA GLY A 383 -1.31 9.43 -8.08
C GLY A 383 -0.50 10.70 -7.84
N TRP A 384 0.81 10.58 -7.64
CA TRP A 384 1.67 11.75 -7.48
C TRP A 384 1.84 12.57 -8.77
N ILE A 385 1.85 11.93 -9.94
CA ILE A 385 1.84 12.66 -11.23
C ILE A 385 0.56 13.50 -11.34
N ASP A 386 -0.58 12.94 -10.96
CA ASP A 386 -1.87 13.64 -10.97
C ASP A 386 -1.90 14.79 -9.94
N VAL A 387 -1.29 14.63 -8.76
CA VAL A 387 -1.07 15.73 -7.81
C VAL A 387 -0.30 16.88 -8.47
N TYR A 388 0.81 16.58 -9.15
CA TYR A 388 1.65 17.60 -9.79
C TYR A 388 0.94 18.27 -10.97
N LYS A 389 0.06 17.55 -11.67
CA LYS A 389 -0.81 18.09 -12.72
C LYS A 389 -2.03 18.85 -12.19
N GLY A 390 -2.29 18.81 -10.88
CA GLY A 390 -3.44 19.47 -10.26
C GLY A 390 -4.78 18.74 -10.46
N ASP A 391 -4.76 17.41 -10.66
CA ASP A 391 -5.96 16.55 -10.71
C ASP A 391 -6.13 15.79 -9.38
N PRO A 392 -6.76 16.42 -8.36
CA PRO A 392 -6.88 15.80 -7.05
C PRO A 392 -7.80 14.58 -7.04
N GLN A 393 -8.79 14.50 -7.94
CA GLN A 393 -9.74 13.40 -7.96
C GLN A 393 -9.08 12.12 -8.46
N SER A 394 -8.37 12.19 -9.61
CA SER A 394 -7.61 11.05 -10.13
C SER A 394 -6.51 10.64 -9.15
N ALA A 395 -5.80 11.62 -8.56
CA ALA A 395 -4.75 11.35 -7.57
C ALA A 395 -5.23 10.50 -6.39
N ILE A 396 -6.32 10.93 -5.72
CA ILE A 396 -6.89 10.22 -4.56
C ILE A 396 -7.27 8.79 -4.95
N GLU A 397 -7.86 8.59 -6.13
CA GLU A 397 -8.26 7.26 -6.59
C GLU A 397 -7.04 6.34 -6.75
N ARG A 398 -6.01 6.79 -7.46
CA ARG A 398 -4.79 6.00 -7.70
C ARG A 398 -4.05 5.66 -6.41
N PHE A 399 -3.97 6.60 -5.45
CA PHE A 399 -3.37 6.31 -4.15
C PHE A 399 -4.16 5.30 -3.34
N LYS A 400 -5.50 5.35 -3.40
CA LYS A 400 -6.34 4.35 -2.74
C LYS A 400 -6.21 2.97 -3.38
N ILE A 401 -6.04 2.89 -4.70
CA ILE A 401 -5.71 1.62 -5.38
C ILE A 401 -4.39 1.08 -4.83
N ALA A 402 -3.34 1.91 -4.75
CA ALA A 402 -2.05 1.51 -4.21
C ALA A 402 -2.14 0.99 -2.76
N LEU A 403 -2.91 1.67 -1.91
CA LEU A 403 -3.12 1.28 -0.51
C LEU A 403 -3.96 0.00 -0.37
N ASP A 404 -4.96 -0.20 -1.24
CA ASP A 404 -5.77 -1.43 -1.24
C ASP A 404 -4.93 -2.64 -1.72
N LEU A 405 -3.97 -2.43 -2.64
CA LEU A 405 -3.06 -3.47 -3.16
C LEU A 405 -1.96 -3.86 -2.16
N ALA A 406 -1.34 -2.87 -1.52
CA ALA A 406 -0.19 -3.09 -0.64
C ALA A 406 -0.28 -2.27 0.66
N PRO A 407 -1.26 -2.57 1.54
CA PRO A 407 -1.54 -1.78 2.75
C PRO A 407 -0.41 -1.84 3.81
N HIS A 408 0.48 -2.82 3.72
CA HIS A 408 1.60 -3.01 4.65
C HIS A 408 2.96 -2.77 3.99
N ASP A 409 2.97 -2.22 2.77
CA ASP A 409 4.22 -1.83 2.12
C ASP A 409 4.90 -0.71 2.91
N PRO A 410 6.24 -0.74 3.12
CA PRO A 410 6.95 0.32 3.81
C PRO A 410 6.76 1.73 3.22
N LEU A 411 6.38 1.84 1.94
CA LEU A 411 6.09 3.11 1.28
C LEU A 411 4.60 3.48 1.29
N ALA A 412 3.72 2.72 1.95
CA ALA A 412 2.28 3.00 2.01
C ALA A 412 1.99 4.40 2.58
N PHE A 413 2.75 4.84 3.58
CA PHE A 413 2.64 6.19 4.15
C PHE A 413 2.76 7.29 3.07
N ASN A 414 3.58 7.08 2.04
CA ASN A 414 3.79 8.04 0.97
C ASN A 414 2.51 8.26 0.14
N SER A 415 1.73 7.21 -0.11
CA SER A 415 0.39 7.33 -0.73
C SER A 415 -0.60 8.08 0.17
N MET A 416 -0.50 7.93 1.50
CA MET A 416 -1.32 8.71 2.43
C MET A 416 -0.96 10.20 2.42
N VAL A 417 0.33 10.53 2.36
CA VAL A 417 0.80 11.91 2.17
C VAL A 417 0.28 12.48 0.85
N GLY A 418 0.34 11.68 -0.22
CA GLY A 418 -0.18 12.03 -1.54
C GLY A 418 -1.68 12.32 -1.55
N ILE A 419 -2.49 11.51 -0.87
CA ILE A 419 -3.93 11.79 -0.64
C ILE A 419 -4.10 13.13 0.08
N GLY A 420 -3.31 13.38 1.13
CA GLY A 420 -3.33 14.66 1.83
C GLY A 420 -3.00 15.86 0.94
N CYS A 421 -2.01 15.73 0.05
CA CYS A 421 -1.65 16.77 -0.92
C CYS A 421 -2.76 16.98 -1.97
N ALA A 422 -3.39 15.91 -2.46
CA ALA A 422 -4.52 16.02 -3.38
C ALA A 422 -5.73 16.72 -2.71
N LEU A 423 -6.02 16.40 -1.46
CA LEU A 423 -7.07 17.09 -0.69
C LEU A 423 -6.73 18.55 -0.44
N PHE A 424 -5.45 18.88 -0.21
CA PHE A 424 -4.99 20.27 -0.14
C PHE A 424 -5.29 21.02 -1.45
N ILE A 425 -4.94 20.44 -2.60
CA ILE A 425 -5.25 21.02 -3.93
C ILE A 425 -6.76 21.22 -4.11
N ALA A 426 -7.58 20.31 -3.60
CA ALA A 426 -9.04 20.40 -3.63
C ALA A 426 -9.65 21.37 -2.59
N GLY A 427 -8.83 22.07 -1.80
CA GLY A 427 -9.27 23.00 -0.74
C GLY A 427 -9.82 22.31 0.52
N GLN A 428 -9.64 20.99 0.65
CA GLN A 428 -10.12 20.17 1.77
C GLN A 428 -9.04 20.02 2.84
N TYR A 429 -8.54 21.14 3.37
CA TYR A 429 -7.33 21.20 4.19
C TYR A 429 -7.38 20.35 5.46
N ALA A 430 -8.48 20.40 6.20
CA ALA A 430 -8.63 19.64 7.45
C ALA A 430 -8.62 18.13 7.23
N GLU A 431 -9.24 17.65 6.15
CA GLU A 431 -9.22 16.22 5.79
C GLU A 431 -7.83 15.82 5.27
N GLY A 432 -7.19 16.68 4.47
CA GLY A 432 -5.82 16.46 4.00
C GLY A 432 -4.81 16.32 5.13
N ALA A 433 -4.94 17.16 6.17
CA ALA A 433 -4.12 17.08 7.38
C ALA A 433 -4.29 15.73 8.11
N GLN A 434 -5.51 15.22 8.24
CA GLN A 434 -5.77 13.92 8.89
C GLN A 434 -5.09 12.75 8.16
N TRP A 435 -5.04 12.78 6.82
CA TRP A 435 -4.31 11.76 6.06
C TRP A 435 -2.80 11.83 6.28
N GLN A 436 -2.24 13.04 6.38
CA GLN A 436 -0.82 13.24 6.66
C GLN A 436 -0.44 12.90 8.10
N GLU A 437 -1.31 13.16 9.08
CA GLU A 437 -1.16 12.68 10.46
C GLU A 437 -1.07 11.15 10.52
N ARG A 438 -1.93 10.45 9.77
CA ARG A 438 -1.88 8.98 9.67
C ARG A 438 -0.57 8.50 9.08
N ALA A 439 -0.09 9.16 8.02
CA ALA A 439 1.20 8.85 7.42
C ALA A 439 2.35 9.00 8.43
N LEU A 440 2.35 10.08 9.24
CA LEU A 440 3.35 10.30 10.28
C LEU A 440 3.23 9.35 11.46
N ALA A 441 2.02 8.86 11.76
CA ALA A 441 1.82 7.83 12.78
C ALA A 441 2.45 6.49 12.35
N GLU A 442 2.40 6.16 11.06
CA GLU A 442 3.06 4.97 10.50
C GLU A 442 4.57 5.17 10.29
N HIS A 443 4.99 6.38 9.93
CA HIS A 443 6.40 6.69 9.65
C HIS A 443 6.85 8.01 10.30
N PRO A 444 7.10 8.01 11.62
CA PRO A 444 7.40 9.25 12.37
C PRO A 444 8.66 9.99 11.93
N SER A 445 9.63 9.30 11.31
CA SER A 445 10.86 9.91 10.79
C SER A 445 10.68 10.66 9.47
N ALA A 446 9.48 10.63 8.85
CA ALA A 446 9.19 11.36 7.62
C ALA A 446 8.92 12.85 7.89
N SER A 447 9.83 13.53 8.59
CA SER A 447 9.65 14.91 9.07
C SER A 447 9.44 15.94 7.95
N TRP A 448 9.81 15.60 6.71
CA TRP A 448 9.52 16.43 5.53
C TRP A 448 8.02 16.60 5.26
N VAL A 449 7.15 15.70 5.74
CA VAL A 449 5.68 15.80 5.61
C VAL A 449 5.15 17.08 6.27
N HIS A 450 5.83 17.61 7.29
CA HIS A 450 5.46 18.86 7.93
C HIS A 450 5.52 20.08 7.01
N ARG A 451 6.23 20.00 5.87
CA ARG A 451 6.26 21.07 4.84
C ARG A 451 4.90 21.28 4.17
N THR A 452 4.05 20.25 4.12
CA THR A 452 2.69 20.35 3.56
C THR A 452 1.61 20.26 4.65
N LEU A 453 1.89 19.58 5.76
CA LEU A 453 0.95 19.45 6.88
C LEU A 453 0.78 20.77 7.65
N CYS A 454 1.85 21.52 7.87
CA CYS A 454 1.77 22.82 8.52
C CYS A 454 0.87 23.80 7.72
N PRO A 455 1.08 23.99 6.40
CA PRO A 455 0.15 24.74 5.55
C PRO A 455 -1.30 24.28 5.64
N ALA A 456 -1.54 22.96 5.63
CA ALA A 456 -2.90 22.42 5.72
C ALA A 456 -3.59 22.84 7.03
N TYR A 457 -2.87 22.86 8.16
CA TYR A 457 -3.44 23.35 9.42
C TYR A 457 -3.68 24.87 9.42
N VAL A 458 -2.76 25.65 8.87
CA VAL A 458 -2.91 27.12 8.76
C VAL A 458 -4.19 27.44 7.98
N LEU A 459 -4.33 26.87 6.78
CA LEU A 459 -5.48 27.10 5.91
C LEU A 459 -6.79 26.48 6.45
N ALA A 460 -6.70 25.49 7.32
CA ALA A 460 -7.84 24.95 8.07
C ALA A 460 -8.22 25.78 9.30
N GLY A 461 -7.49 26.86 9.64
CA GLY A 461 -7.70 27.67 10.84
C GLY A 461 -7.31 26.97 12.14
N GLN A 462 -6.44 25.95 12.09
CA GLN A 462 -6.05 25.12 13.24
C GLN A 462 -4.69 25.56 13.81
N ALA A 463 -4.63 26.78 14.34
CA ALA A 463 -3.37 27.40 14.79
C ALA A 463 -2.54 26.53 15.77
N PRO A 464 -3.11 25.87 16.81
CA PRO A 464 -2.31 25.06 17.73
C PRO A 464 -1.62 23.87 17.04
N GLN A 465 -2.29 23.25 16.07
CA GLN A 465 -1.77 22.15 15.26
C GLN A 465 -0.67 22.66 14.32
N ALA A 466 -0.89 23.81 13.68
CA ALA A 466 0.08 24.45 12.80
C ALA A 466 1.40 24.75 13.54
N SER A 467 1.34 25.35 14.74
CA SER A 467 2.52 25.62 15.57
C SER A 467 3.28 24.35 15.95
N ARG A 468 2.58 23.26 16.31
CA ARG A 468 3.23 21.96 16.61
C ARG A 468 3.90 21.37 15.37
N SER A 469 3.23 21.42 14.22
CA SER A 469 3.78 20.94 12.95
C SER A 469 5.02 21.73 12.53
N LEU A 470 5.00 23.05 12.67
CA LEU A 470 6.18 23.88 12.38
C LEU A 470 7.32 23.60 13.35
N GLY A 471 7.03 23.41 14.64
CA GLY A 471 8.03 23.03 15.64
C GLY A 471 8.74 21.72 15.29
N ALA A 472 7.98 20.70 14.88
CA ALA A 472 8.54 19.42 14.44
C ALA A 472 9.40 19.54 13.16
N LEU A 473 8.97 20.40 12.22
CA LEU A 473 9.76 20.71 11.03
C LEU A 473 11.11 21.35 11.39
N ARG A 474 11.10 22.39 12.24
CA ARG A 474 12.31 23.11 12.66
C ARG A 474 13.25 22.28 13.51
N GLN A 475 12.74 21.30 14.26
CA GLN A 475 13.59 20.37 15.00
C GLN A 475 14.48 19.54 14.07
N HIS A 476 13.97 19.16 12.90
CA HIS A 476 14.71 18.34 11.93
C HIS A 476 15.46 19.17 10.90
N TYR A 477 14.96 20.37 10.57
CA TYR A 477 15.56 21.29 9.63
C TYR A 477 15.69 22.68 10.29
N PRO A 478 16.69 22.88 11.18
CA PRO A 478 16.81 24.10 11.99
C PRO A 478 17.09 25.34 11.16
N ASP A 479 17.80 25.19 10.05
CA ASP A 479 18.20 26.27 9.15
C ASP A 479 17.24 26.47 7.97
N LEU A 480 16.14 25.70 7.92
CA LEU A 480 15.21 25.71 6.79
C LEU A 480 14.54 27.06 6.63
N THR A 481 14.66 27.63 5.44
CA THR A 481 13.93 28.84 5.05
C THR A 481 12.79 28.55 4.08
N VAL A 482 11.89 29.51 3.92
CA VAL A 482 10.84 29.48 2.91
C VAL A 482 11.43 29.43 1.50
N SER A 483 12.48 30.20 1.24
CA SER A 483 13.24 30.15 -0.03
C SER A 483 13.81 28.75 -0.31
N GLU A 484 14.31 28.06 0.71
CA GLU A 484 14.77 26.68 0.58
C GLU A 484 13.62 25.72 0.32
N VAL A 485 12.53 25.80 1.09
CA VAL A 485 11.33 24.98 0.83
C VAL A 485 10.84 25.15 -0.60
N GLN A 486 10.80 26.38 -1.12
CA GLN A 486 10.41 26.66 -2.50
C GLN A 486 11.36 26.00 -3.52
N ARG A 487 12.68 26.02 -3.27
CA ARG A 487 13.69 25.42 -4.15
C ARG A 487 13.65 23.89 -4.19
N GLY A 488 13.30 23.27 -3.06
CA GLY A 488 13.16 21.82 -2.91
C GLY A 488 11.75 21.30 -3.12
N MET A 489 10.77 22.19 -3.33
CA MET A 489 9.37 21.81 -3.51
C MET A 489 9.23 20.88 -4.73
N PRO A 490 8.49 19.77 -4.60
CA PRO A 490 8.04 19.02 -5.76
C PRO A 490 7.28 19.94 -6.73
N PRO A 491 7.20 19.59 -8.01
CA PRO A 491 6.67 20.48 -9.05
C PRO A 491 5.14 20.58 -9.00
N LEU A 492 4.63 21.22 -7.94
CA LEU A 492 3.21 21.53 -7.74
C LEU A 492 2.76 22.66 -8.69
N PRO A 493 1.46 22.77 -8.98
CA PRO A 493 0.91 23.92 -9.69
C PRO A 493 1.34 25.24 -9.01
N PRO A 494 1.69 26.30 -9.76
CA PRO A 494 2.23 27.55 -9.18
C PRO A 494 1.35 28.15 -8.06
N SER A 495 0.03 28.19 -8.26
CA SER A 495 -0.91 28.68 -7.25
C SER A 495 -0.88 27.87 -5.95
N GLN A 496 -0.62 26.57 -6.04
CA GLN A 496 -0.52 25.69 -4.87
C GLN A 496 0.82 25.88 -4.15
N CYS A 497 1.90 26.12 -4.91
CA CYS A 497 3.20 26.48 -4.34
C CYS A 497 3.11 27.79 -3.55
N GLU A 498 2.44 28.81 -4.12
CA GLU A 498 2.21 30.10 -3.45
C GLU A 498 1.42 29.95 -2.15
N LEU A 499 0.37 29.13 -2.13
CA LEU A 499 -0.41 28.84 -0.91
C LEU A 499 0.44 28.17 0.18
N VAL A 500 1.26 27.18 -0.20
CA VAL A 500 2.15 26.49 0.74
C VAL A 500 3.18 27.46 1.33
N VAL A 501 3.82 28.25 0.47
CA VAL A 501 4.83 29.25 0.85
C VAL A 501 4.24 30.31 1.77
N GLY A 502 3.09 30.89 1.39
CA GLY A 502 2.41 31.90 2.19
C GLY A 502 1.99 31.38 3.57
N ALA A 503 1.47 30.14 3.63
CA ALA A 503 1.08 29.54 4.90
C ALA A 503 2.28 29.21 5.81
N LEU A 504 3.43 28.82 5.25
CA LEU A 504 4.66 28.61 6.04
C LEU A 504 5.21 29.94 6.58
N GLN A 505 5.15 31.01 5.78
CA GLN A 505 5.50 32.37 6.22
C GLN A 505 4.59 32.83 7.36
N GLU A 506 3.27 32.66 7.21
CA GLU A 506 2.27 32.99 8.24
C GLU A 506 2.51 32.21 9.54
N ALA A 507 2.88 30.92 9.43
CA ALA A 507 3.22 30.10 10.59
C ALA A 507 4.52 30.54 11.28
N GLY A 508 5.36 31.35 10.63
CA GLY A 508 6.61 31.89 11.18
C GLY A 508 7.88 31.16 10.74
N LEU A 509 7.88 30.49 9.58
CA LEU A 509 9.11 29.99 8.96
C LEU A 509 9.91 31.18 8.40
N PRO A 510 11.24 31.29 8.65
CA PRO A 510 12.07 32.38 8.13
C PRO A 510 12.07 32.44 6.60
N ALA A 511 12.17 33.65 6.05
CA ALA A 511 12.16 33.91 4.60
C ALA A 511 13.33 33.23 3.85
#